data_AF-A0A7Y5PYX1-F1
#
_entry.id   AF-A0A7Y5PYX1-F1
#
_cell.length_a   1.000
_cell.length_b   1.000
_cell.length_c   1.000
_cell.angle_alpha   90.00
_cell.angle_beta   90.00
_cell.angle_gamma   90.00
#
_symmetry.space_group_name_H-M   'P 1'
#
loop_
_entity.id
_entity.type
_entity.pdbx_description
1 polymer ?
#
loop_
_entity_poly.entity_id
_entity_poly.type
_entity_poly.pdbx_seq_one_letter_code
_entity_poly.pdbx_strand_id
1 'polypeptide(L)'
;LETGRTLVATPGDGAGVFVTYGVDGQWNVSWTCDTNTSKQSCGFELRVFVDGMSDLAVGGTDARLTRTATGFVVQTNTGASLDQATFRGTPGAPVTIAATINGHPYPEFFFFVQDGKVSTAPSLPIELTPSTP
;
A
#
# COMPACT_ATOMS: atom_id res chain seq x y z
N LEU A 1 -7.66 -0.07 11.07
CA LEU A 1 -6.80 -1.15 10.54
C LEU A 1 -6.44 -2.10 11.67
N GLU A 2 -6.69 -3.40 11.52
CA GLU A 2 -6.40 -4.39 12.56
C GLU A 2 -4.90 -4.74 12.61
N THR A 3 -4.27 -4.52 13.76
CA THR A 3 -2.83 -4.74 13.99
C THR A 3 -2.47 -6.23 13.94
N GLY A 4 -1.34 -6.56 13.30
CA GLY A 4 -0.81 -7.93 13.22
C GLY A 4 -1.50 -8.83 12.20
N ARG A 5 -2.44 -8.29 11.42
CA ARG A 5 -3.08 -9.03 10.33
C ARG A 5 -2.33 -8.82 9.02
N THR A 6 -2.19 -9.91 8.27
CA THR A 6 -1.59 -9.92 6.94
C THR A 6 -2.66 -10.07 5.87
N LEU A 7 -2.49 -9.35 4.77
CA LEU A 7 -3.28 -9.50 3.57
C LEU A 7 -2.33 -9.55 2.38
N VAL A 8 -2.37 -10.64 1.61
CA VAL A 8 -1.47 -10.87 0.48
C VAL A 8 -2.30 -11.38 -0.68
N ALA A 9 -2.05 -10.86 -1.88
CA ALA A 9 -2.56 -11.41 -3.12
C ALA A 9 -1.45 -12.21 -3.84
N THR A 10 -1.86 -13.23 -4.59
CA THR A 10 -0.94 -13.95 -5.48
C THR A 10 -0.48 -12.98 -6.59
N PRO A 11 0.83 -12.72 -6.72
CA PRO A 11 1.33 -11.79 -7.72
C PRO A 11 0.97 -12.23 -9.13
N GLY A 12 0.51 -11.30 -9.97
CA GLY A 12 0.09 -11.60 -11.34
C GLY A 12 -1.36 -12.09 -11.47
N ASP A 13 -2.02 -12.52 -10.39
CA ASP A 13 -3.38 -13.07 -10.46
C ASP A 13 -4.44 -12.14 -9.86
N GLY A 14 -4.04 -11.28 -8.92
CA GLY A 14 -4.87 -10.22 -8.35
C GLY A 14 -4.36 -8.84 -8.72
N ALA A 15 -5.25 -7.86 -8.80
CA ALA A 15 -4.90 -6.45 -8.92
C ALA A 15 -5.29 -5.71 -7.64
N GLY A 16 -4.38 -4.87 -7.13
CA GLY A 16 -4.72 -3.97 -6.03
C GLY A 16 -3.54 -3.57 -5.15
N VAL A 17 -3.88 -2.76 -4.15
CA VAL A 17 -3.00 -2.28 -3.09
C VAL A 17 -3.46 -2.88 -1.77
N PHE A 18 -2.55 -3.44 -0.99
CA PHE A 18 -2.82 -4.15 0.25
C PHE A 18 -2.04 -3.51 1.38
N VAL A 19 -2.74 -3.08 2.43
CA VAL A 19 -2.13 -2.40 3.58
C VAL A 19 -2.23 -3.25 4.83
N THR A 20 -1.09 -3.40 5.49
CA THR A 20 -0.98 -4.10 6.77
C THR A 20 -0.17 -3.25 7.75
N TYR A 21 -0.45 -3.46 9.04
CA TYR A 21 0.24 -2.81 10.13
C TYR A 21 0.70 -3.88 11.13
N GLY A 22 2.00 -3.92 11.38
CA GLY A 22 2.63 -4.72 12.42
C GLY A 22 2.75 -3.95 13.73
N VAL A 23 3.50 -4.49 14.69
CA VAL A 23 3.77 -3.80 15.97
C VAL A 23 4.83 -2.70 15.80
N ASP A 24 4.86 -1.75 16.72
CA ASP A 24 5.90 -0.71 16.84
C ASP A 24 6.00 0.17 15.58
N GLY A 25 4.85 0.61 15.06
CA GLY A 25 4.79 1.54 13.94
C GLY A 25 5.12 0.94 12.58
N GLN A 26 5.19 -0.39 12.44
CA GLN A 26 5.59 -1.04 11.19
C GLN A 26 4.44 -1.07 10.18
N TRP A 27 4.64 -0.43 9.03
CA TRP A 27 3.70 -0.44 7.92
C TRP A 27 4.26 -1.26 6.75
N ASN A 28 3.39 -2.03 6.11
CA ASN A 28 3.66 -2.63 4.81
C ASN A 28 2.50 -2.30 3.86
N VAL A 29 2.86 -1.69 2.74
CA VAL A 29 1.96 -1.44 1.62
C VAL A 29 2.51 -2.23 0.44
N SER A 30 1.76 -3.22 -0.04
CA SER A 30 2.15 -4.04 -1.19
C SER A 30 1.14 -3.88 -2.31
N TRP A 31 1.56 -4.11 -3.55
CA TRP A 31 0.69 -4.04 -4.70
C TRP A 31 1.12 -4.99 -5.81
N THR A 32 0.14 -5.41 -6.60
CA THR A 32 0.35 -6.29 -7.75
C THR A 32 -0.71 -6.05 -8.81
N CYS A 33 -0.48 -6.55 -10.03
CA CYS A 33 -1.37 -6.46 -11.18
C CYS A 33 -1.84 -7.87 -11.59
N ASP A 34 -3.00 -7.98 -12.23
CA ASP A 34 -3.58 -9.26 -12.68
C ASP A 34 -2.98 -9.75 -14.03
N THR A 35 -1.72 -9.44 -14.29
CA THR A 35 -1.05 -9.63 -15.59
C THR A 35 -1.12 -11.05 -16.15
N ASN A 36 -1.17 -12.09 -15.31
CA ASN A 36 -1.34 -13.47 -15.78
C ASN A 36 -2.70 -13.68 -16.45
N THR A 37 -3.72 -12.93 -16.05
CA THR A 37 -5.07 -12.93 -16.61
C THR A 37 -5.20 -11.91 -17.74
N SER A 38 -4.94 -10.63 -17.45
CA SER A 38 -5.18 -9.51 -18.37
C SER A 38 -4.14 -9.39 -19.49
N LYS A 39 -2.94 -9.96 -19.28
CA LYS A 39 -1.75 -9.78 -20.13
C LYS A 39 -1.28 -8.32 -20.22
N GLN A 40 -1.69 -7.48 -19.27
CA GLN A 40 -1.32 -6.07 -19.17
C GLN A 40 -0.61 -5.79 -17.86
N SER A 41 0.27 -4.78 -17.86
CA SER A 41 0.85 -4.22 -16.64
C SER A 41 0.01 -3.06 -16.11
N CYS A 42 0.23 -2.73 -14.84
CA CYS A 42 -0.48 -1.67 -14.13
C CYS A 42 0.51 -0.56 -13.73
N GLY A 43 0.27 0.67 -14.15
CA GLY A 43 1.03 1.83 -13.66
C GLY A 43 0.51 2.27 -12.29
N PHE A 44 1.20 1.90 -11.21
CA PHE A 44 0.84 2.32 -9.86
C PHE A 44 1.55 3.62 -9.49
N GLU A 45 0.81 4.56 -8.87
CA GLU A 45 1.38 5.63 -8.06
C GLU A 45 0.77 5.57 -6.66
N LEU A 46 1.63 5.47 -5.64
CA LEU A 46 1.25 5.59 -4.25
C LEU A 46 1.85 6.86 -3.66
N ARG A 47 1.03 7.61 -2.93
CA ARG A 47 1.46 8.76 -2.13
C ARG A 47 1.07 8.50 -0.68
N VAL A 48 2.08 8.43 0.17
CA VAL A 48 1.93 8.09 1.59
C VAL A 48 2.35 9.28 2.42
N PHE A 49 1.51 9.65 3.38
CA PHE A 49 1.79 10.63 4.42
C PHE A 49 1.80 9.92 5.77
N VAL A 50 2.89 10.06 6.50
CA VAL A 50 3.13 9.35 7.76
C VAL A 50 3.95 10.22 8.69
N ASP A 51 3.54 10.29 9.96
CA ASP A 51 4.30 10.96 11.01
C ASP A 51 5.51 10.11 11.46
N GLY A 52 6.64 10.76 11.73
CA GLY A 52 7.83 10.09 12.24
C GLY A 52 8.47 9.05 11.30
N MET A 53 8.36 9.25 9.97
CA MET A 53 8.82 8.25 8.99
C MET A 53 10.29 7.83 9.19
N SER A 54 10.52 6.52 9.32
CA SER A 54 11.85 5.91 9.34
C SER A 54 11.85 4.56 8.61
N ASP A 55 13.03 3.97 8.41
CA ASP A 55 13.22 2.63 7.82
C ASP A 55 12.50 2.37 6.49
N LEU A 56 12.30 3.43 5.68
CA LEU A 56 11.65 3.29 4.38
C LEU A 56 12.51 2.45 3.42
N ALA A 57 11.97 1.31 3.03
CA ALA A 57 12.48 0.44 1.97
C ALA A 57 11.37 0.20 0.94
N VAL A 58 11.75 0.22 -0.34
CA VAL A 58 10.85 -0.04 -1.47
C VAL A 58 11.42 -1.18 -2.30
N GLY A 59 10.60 -2.19 -2.55
CA GLY A 59 10.88 -3.29 -3.46
C GLY A 59 10.08 -3.14 -4.75
N GLY A 60 10.75 -3.36 -5.87
CA GLY A 60 10.20 -3.28 -7.22
C GLY A 60 11.31 -2.91 -8.20
N THR A 61 11.43 -3.64 -9.31
CA THR A 61 12.58 -3.52 -10.23
C THR A 61 12.63 -2.17 -10.95
N ASP A 62 11.50 -1.51 -11.10
CA ASP A 62 11.32 -0.26 -11.82
C ASP A 62 10.77 0.87 -10.93
N ALA A 63 10.82 0.67 -9.60
CA ALA A 63 10.30 1.61 -8.63
C ALA A 63 11.03 2.96 -8.68
N ARG A 64 10.26 4.03 -8.85
CA ARG A 64 10.72 5.41 -8.74
C ARG A 64 10.24 6.00 -7.43
N LEU A 65 11.16 6.18 -6.49
CA LEU A 65 10.88 6.69 -5.16
C LEU A 65 11.26 8.18 -5.03
N THR A 66 10.33 8.98 -4.54
CA THR A 66 10.56 10.37 -4.12
C THR A 66 10.18 10.54 -2.65
N ARG A 67 11.14 10.85 -1.77
CA ARG A 67 10.84 11.22 -0.38
C ARG A 67 10.33 12.65 -0.31
N THR A 68 9.41 12.91 0.60
CA THR A 68 8.91 14.25 0.92
C THR A 68 9.17 14.56 2.40
N ALA A 69 8.91 15.79 2.82
CA ALA A 69 9.05 16.17 4.24
C ALA A 69 8.09 15.40 5.17
N THR A 70 6.98 14.87 4.64
CA THR A 70 5.88 14.27 5.40
C THR A 70 5.54 12.84 4.96
N GLY A 71 6.42 12.21 4.17
CA GLY A 71 6.21 10.85 3.67
C GLY A 71 6.95 10.58 2.37
N PHE A 72 6.29 9.92 1.40
CA PHE A 72 6.90 9.54 0.14
C PHE A 72 5.89 9.33 -0.99
N VAL A 73 6.41 9.31 -2.21
CA VAL A 73 5.71 8.89 -3.43
C VAL A 73 6.50 7.76 -4.08
N VAL A 74 5.84 6.68 -4.46
CA VAL A 74 6.43 5.61 -5.26
C VAL A 74 5.60 5.39 -6.52
N GLN A 75 6.29 5.25 -7.65
CA GLN A 75 5.69 4.91 -8.94
C GLN A 75 6.32 3.63 -9.48
N THR A 76 5.51 2.74 -10.05
CA THR A 76 5.95 1.46 -10.66
C THR A 76 5.08 1.13 -11.87
N ASN A 77 5.61 0.33 -12.80
CA ASN A 77 4.83 -0.35 -13.82
C ASN A 77 4.84 -1.86 -13.53
N THR A 78 3.93 -2.27 -12.64
CA THR A 78 3.89 -3.62 -12.08
C THR A 78 3.30 -4.62 -13.08
N GLY A 79 4.07 -5.68 -13.37
CA GLY A 79 3.60 -6.83 -14.12
C GLY A 79 3.15 -7.97 -13.20
N ALA A 80 3.62 -9.19 -13.46
CA ALA A 80 3.32 -10.37 -12.66
C ALA A 80 4.10 -10.47 -11.32
N SER A 81 4.75 -9.38 -10.89
CA SER A 81 5.50 -9.30 -9.63
C SER A 81 4.67 -8.70 -8.50
N LEU A 82 5.21 -8.82 -7.28
CA LEU A 82 4.77 -8.05 -6.12
C LEU A 82 5.77 -6.91 -5.92
N ASP A 83 5.24 -5.70 -5.86
CA ASP A 83 6.01 -4.54 -5.41
C ASP A 83 5.55 -4.17 -3.99
N GLN A 84 6.42 -3.53 -3.23
CA GLN A 84 6.12 -3.20 -1.84
C GLN A 84 6.87 -1.97 -1.34
N ALA A 85 6.29 -1.30 -0.35
CA ALA A 85 6.92 -0.30 0.48
C ALA A 85 6.74 -0.69 1.95
N THR A 86 7.85 -0.79 2.68
CA THR A 86 7.87 -0.97 4.14
C THR A 86 8.48 0.25 4.78
N PHE A 87 7.90 0.72 5.87
CA PHE A 87 8.40 1.87 6.61
C PHE A 87 7.92 1.80 8.06
N ARG A 88 8.52 2.62 8.91
CA ARG A 88 8.04 2.90 10.26
C ARG A 88 7.42 4.28 10.32
N GLY A 89 6.35 4.41 11.09
CA GLY A 89 5.81 5.69 11.55
C GLY A 89 5.76 5.73 13.08
N THR A 90 5.29 6.85 13.63
CA THR A 90 4.96 6.95 15.06
C THR A 90 3.97 5.82 15.45
N PRO A 91 4.27 4.97 16.43
CA PRO A 91 3.39 3.85 16.81
C PRO A 91 1.96 4.31 17.13
N GLY A 92 0.97 3.67 16.50
CA GLY A 92 -0.45 3.99 16.65
C GLY A 92 -0.92 5.27 15.94
N ALA A 93 -0.02 6.06 15.35
CA ALA A 93 -0.40 7.23 14.56
C ALA A 93 -1.05 6.80 13.22
N PRO A 94 -1.96 7.61 12.67
CA PRO A 94 -2.57 7.31 11.38
C PRO A 94 -1.58 7.44 10.22
N VAL A 95 -1.85 6.70 9.14
CA VAL A 95 -1.25 6.91 7.83
C VAL A 95 -2.31 7.35 6.84
N THR A 96 -1.98 8.30 5.96
CA THR A 96 -2.85 8.69 4.84
C THR A 96 -2.23 8.19 3.54
N ILE A 97 -3.00 7.44 2.77
CA ILE A 97 -2.54 6.83 1.51
C ILE A 97 -3.48 7.23 0.37
N ALA A 98 -2.91 7.83 -0.66
CA ALA A 98 -3.53 7.91 -1.99
C ALA A 98 -2.88 6.86 -2.90
N ALA A 99 -3.69 6.22 -3.73
CA ALA A 99 -3.24 5.26 -4.72
C ALA A 99 -3.95 5.50 -6.05
N THR A 100 -3.24 5.32 -7.15
CA THR A 100 -3.83 5.28 -8.49
C THR A 100 -3.29 4.11 -9.29
N ILE A 101 -4.13 3.61 -10.20
CA ILE A 101 -3.77 2.65 -11.25
C ILE A 101 -3.98 3.37 -12.58
N ASN A 102 -2.92 3.47 -13.38
CA ASN A 102 -2.89 4.22 -14.64
C ASN A 102 -3.42 5.66 -14.50
N GLY A 103 -3.09 6.32 -13.37
CA GLY A 103 -3.49 7.71 -13.08
C GLY A 103 -4.92 7.86 -12.55
N HIS A 104 -5.68 6.78 -12.40
CA HIS A 104 -7.04 6.80 -11.87
C HIS A 104 -7.13 6.18 -10.46
N PRO A 105 -7.83 6.80 -9.50
CA PRO A 105 -8.08 6.19 -8.20
C PRO A 105 -9.16 5.12 -8.34
N TYR A 106 -8.89 3.94 -7.79
CA TYR A 106 -9.86 2.85 -7.68
C TYR A 106 -9.94 2.38 -6.22
N PRO A 107 -10.78 3.01 -5.38
CA PRO A 107 -10.92 2.65 -3.97
C PRO A 107 -11.30 1.18 -3.73
N GLU A 108 -12.01 0.56 -4.68
CA GLU A 108 -12.37 -0.87 -4.68
C GLU A 108 -11.18 -1.82 -4.85
N PHE A 109 -10.04 -1.35 -5.35
CA PHE A 109 -8.78 -2.10 -5.45
C PHE A 109 -7.80 -1.78 -4.32
N PHE A 110 -8.23 -1.05 -3.30
CA PHE A 110 -7.45 -0.76 -2.10
C PHE A 110 -7.98 -1.58 -0.93
N PHE A 111 -7.20 -2.53 -0.43
CA PHE A 111 -7.63 -3.53 0.53
C PHE A 111 -6.87 -3.45 1.86
N PHE A 112 -7.60 -3.70 2.94
CA PHE A 112 -7.05 -3.79 4.28
C PHE A 112 -7.91 -4.68 5.18
N VAL A 113 -7.41 -5.04 6.36
CA VAL A 113 -8.18 -5.79 7.36
C VAL A 113 -8.68 -4.86 8.45
N GLN A 114 -9.98 -4.89 8.72
CA GLN A 114 -10.60 -4.14 9.80
C GLN A 114 -11.81 -4.91 10.32
N ASP A 115 -12.00 -4.92 11.64
CA ASP A 115 -13.12 -5.60 12.31
C ASP A 115 -13.22 -7.09 11.92
N GLY A 116 -12.09 -7.78 11.79
CA GLY A 116 -12.03 -9.21 11.44
C GLY A 116 -12.40 -9.54 9.99
N LYS A 117 -12.54 -8.55 9.10
CA LYS A 117 -12.89 -8.75 7.69
C LYS A 117 -11.98 -7.97 6.76
N VAL A 118 -11.85 -8.46 5.52
CA VAL A 118 -11.27 -7.67 4.44
C VAL A 118 -12.26 -6.55 4.07
N SER A 119 -11.74 -5.33 3.97
CA SER A 119 -12.48 -4.13 3.59
C SER A 119 -11.77 -3.41 2.47
N THR A 120 -12.52 -2.63 1.71
CA THR A 120 -12.00 -1.72 0.67
C THR A 120 -12.07 -0.27 1.12
N ALA A 121 -11.31 0.60 0.46
CA ALA A 121 -11.40 2.04 0.74
C ALA A 121 -12.75 2.61 0.27
N PRO A 122 -13.43 3.47 1.07
CA PRO A 122 -14.62 4.19 0.61
C PRO A 122 -14.28 5.32 -0.37
N SER A 123 -13.06 5.86 -0.28
CA SER A 123 -12.51 6.91 -1.14
C SER A 123 -10.98 6.89 -1.04
N LEU A 124 -10.31 7.50 -2.02
CA LEU A 124 -8.87 7.79 -1.96
C LEU A 124 -8.64 9.30 -2.09
N PRO A 125 -7.77 9.91 -1.26
CA PRO A 125 -6.97 9.28 -0.20
C PRO A 125 -7.81 8.71 0.96
N ILE A 126 -7.26 7.70 1.64
CA ILE A 126 -7.81 7.11 2.86
C ILE A 126 -6.84 7.33 4.02
N GLU A 127 -7.40 7.63 5.20
CA GLU A 127 -6.67 7.63 6.47
C GLU A 127 -6.93 6.31 7.21
N LEU A 128 -5.85 5.63 7.61
CA LEU A 128 -5.91 4.38 8.35
C LEU A 128 -5.26 4.56 9.73
N THR A 129 -6.06 4.35 10.78
CA THR A 129 -5.56 4.29 12.16
C THR A 129 -5.42 2.82 12.60
N PRO A 130 -4.26 2.39 13.12
CA PRO A 130 -4.10 1.08 13.73
C PRO A 130 -5.01 0.87 14.95
N SER A 131 -5.52 -0.35 15.15
CA SER A 131 -6.31 -0.71 16.33
C SER A 131 -5.46 -0.84 17.60
N THR A 132 -4.15 -1.02 17.45
CA THR A 132 -3.17 -1.13 18.54
C THR A 132 -1.83 -0.56 18.04
N PRO A 133 -1.10 0.23 18.84
CA PRO A 133 0.22 0.74 18.49
C PRO A 133 1.25 -0.32 18.12
#